data_AF-A0A2E3KHQ9-F1
#
_entry.id   AF-A0A2E3KHQ9-F1
#
_cell.length_a   1.000
_cell.length_b   1.000
_cell.length_c   1.000
_cell.angle_alpha   90.00
_cell.angle_beta   90.00
_cell.angle_gamma   90.00
#
_symmetry.space_group_name_H-M   'P 1'
#
loop_
_entity.id
_entity.type
_entity.pdbx_description
1 polymer ?
#
loop_
_entity_poly.entity_id
_entity_poly.type
_entity_poly.pdbx_seq_one_letter_code
_entity_poly.pdbx_strand_id
1 'polypeptide(L)'
;MRILVISTLSDLREGVLAQLRDAGHDLVVVIPSMKTARERSDLSGFALFEGDSSCPGDWQRLIEGSEVVLHLAYSTSNAPECGAEPRHVLRQDSVFQTVEAIGRATPGPGMMIVASGPSSSPDDPSDASLIKDRLEHIARTVEDGQVALHFIRTHESDDILAALSEDARCERDEPSSAKTAHSEVDSEPACLALPLESILNDPEPSKTFKMLEAIASAGVHIVPFTSSAMYEVLRHRESLQFSRYVIMGDGAALLDIMTEDVIRTELLEPTLLEELVTCARGVSPRLSIYSERGMNLISDGSIPPLAEAAGILGVAENMIEGSLHDRPATRLFIQGPPAWVGRVQSVFTETWWKSGVIALLEYHPGLLGVLPPTADRSIGLQRIETLLGAPRRSSVVLVSSPLDAGLIEIYGQTWAFGPFADVMGRHATRRFPAESPLHGLLGDFLARQSRR
;
A
#
# COMPACT_ATOMS: atom_id res chain seq x y z
N MET A 1 10.13 25.76 18.27
CA MET A 1 10.12 24.47 17.57
C MET A 1 9.32 24.63 16.29
N ARG A 2 9.74 23.99 15.20
CA ARG A 2 8.96 23.93 13.96
C ARG A 2 8.03 22.72 13.99
N ILE A 3 6.73 22.97 13.83
CA ILE A 3 5.68 21.95 13.86
C ILE A 3 4.96 21.94 12.51
N LEU A 4 4.90 20.78 11.88
CA LEU A 4 4.03 20.54 10.73
C LEU A 4 2.68 20.03 11.23
N VAL A 5 1.62 20.75 10.94
CA VAL A 5 0.25 20.37 11.27
C VAL A 5 -0.44 19.81 10.03
N ILE A 6 -0.90 18.55 10.10
CA ILE A 6 -1.61 17.88 9.01
C ILE A 6 -3.08 17.75 9.38
N SER A 7 -3.98 18.31 8.58
CA SER A 7 -5.41 18.37 8.89
C SER A 7 -6.30 18.48 7.66
N THR A 8 -7.51 17.91 7.72
CA THR A 8 -8.52 17.98 6.65
C THR A 8 -9.33 19.29 6.64
N LEU A 9 -8.84 20.38 7.25
CA LEU A 9 -9.56 21.63 7.56
C LEU A 9 -10.74 21.48 8.52
N SER A 10 -11.61 20.50 8.38
CA SER A 10 -12.67 20.23 9.37
C SER A 10 -12.12 19.97 10.77
N ASP A 11 -10.89 19.46 10.84
CA ASP A 11 -10.31 18.99 12.10
C ASP A 11 -9.61 20.07 12.91
N LEU A 12 -9.39 21.23 12.30
CA LEU A 12 -8.83 22.39 12.95
C LEU A 12 -9.91 23.04 13.81
N ARG A 13 -9.93 22.71 15.10
CA ARG A 13 -10.70 23.46 16.10
C ARG A 13 -10.13 24.86 16.25
N GLU A 14 -11.03 25.84 16.40
CA GLU A 14 -10.65 27.20 16.74
C GLU A 14 -9.78 27.21 18.01
N GLY A 15 -8.65 27.90 17.95
CA GLY A 15 -7.77 28.12 19.09
C GLY A 15 -6.54 27.22 19.17
N VAL A 16 -6.56 25.98 18.67
CA VAL A 16 -5.39 25.07 18.80
C VAL A 16 -4.13 25.66 18.15
N LEU A 17 -4.24 26.11 16.90
CA LEU A 17 -3.10 26.73 16.21
C LEU A 17 -2.66 28.05 16.86
N ALA A 18 -3.63 28.84 17.34
CA ALA A 18 -3.32 30.12 17.99
C ALA A 18 -2.53 29.88 19.27
N GLN A 19 -2.93 28.91 20.09
CA GLN A 19 -2.25 28.58 21.34
C GLN A 19 -0.85 27.98 21.11
N LEU A 20 -0.69 27.10 20.11
CA LEU A 20 0.63 26.59 19.73
C LEU A 20 1.56 27.72 19.26
N ARG A 21 1.04 28.69 18.51
CA ARG A 21 1.80 29.88 18.09
C ARG A 21 2.12 30.80 19.27
N ASP A 22 1.17 31.02 20.17
CA ASP A 22 1.36 31.85 21.37
C ASP A 22 2.39 31.22 22.33
N ALA A 23 2.53 29.89 22.31
CA ALA A 23 3.61 29.15 22.96
C ALA A 23 4.98 29.28 22.25
N GLY A 24 5.07 30.05 21.15
CA GLY A 24 6.30 30.35 20.42
C GLY A 24 6.71 29.27 19.42
N HIS A 25 5.78 28.42 18.96
CA HIS A 25 6.04 27.45 17.91
C HIS A 25 5.87 28.05 16.52
N ASP A 26 6.72 27.63 15.58
CA ASP A 26 6.63 27.96 14.16
C ASP A 26 5.77 26.89 13.47
N LEU A 27 4.63 27.27 12.90
CA LEU A 27 3.63 26.33 12.39
C LEU A 27 3.51 26.41 10.88
N VAL A 28 3.61 25.25 10.23
CA VAL A 28 3.20 25.05 8.83
C VAL A 28 2.00 24.13 8.82
N VAL A 29 0.93 24.49 8.13
CA VAL A 29 -0.33 23.73 8.13
C VAL A 29 -0.60 23.20 6.72
N VAL A 30 -0.68 21.88 6.59
CA VAL A 30 -1.12 21.19 5.37
C VAL A 30 -2.63 21.14 5.37
N ILE A 31 -3.24 21.61 4.29
CA ILE A 31 -4.68 21.73 4.11
C ILE A 31 -5.10 21.21 2.73
N PRO A 32 -6.26 20.53 2.60
CA PRO A 32 -6.69 19.95 1.33
C PRO A 32 -7.10 21.01 0.29
N SER A 33 -7.49 22.21 0.71
CA SER A 33 -7.86 23.28 -0.22
C SER A 33 -7.55 24.69 0.30
N MET A 34 -6.73 25.43 -0.44
CA MET A 34 -6.41 26.83 -0.14
C MET A 34 -7.63 27.74 -0.26
N LYS A 35 -8.57 27.40 -1.15
CA LYS A 35 -9.81 28.16 -1.33
C LYS A 35 -10.62 28.17 -0.04
N THR A 36 -10.88 26.99 0.53
CA THR A 36 -11.63 26.83 1.79
C THR A 36 -10.89 27.46 2.97
N ALA A 37 -9.55 27.35 3.00
CA ALA A 37 -8.77 27.94 4.09
C ALA A 37 -8.75 29.47 4.09
N ARG A 38 -8.83 30.12 2.93
CA ARG A 38 -8.90 31.59 2.85
C ARG A 38 -10.19 32.16 3.43
N GLU A 39 -11.25 31.36 3.50
CA GLU A 39 -12.53 31.75 4.10
C GLU A 39 -12.49 31.68 5.65
N ARG A 40 -11.45 31.06 6.21
CA ARG A 40 -11.24 30.89 7.65
C ARG A 40 -10.34 31.97 8.24
N SER A 41 -10.92 32.91 8.98
CA SER A 41 -10.17 34.00 9.63
C SER A 41 -9.17 33.50 10.68
N ASP A 42 -9.45 32.35 11.29
CA ASP A 42 -8.59 31.76 12.32
C ASP A 42 -7.29 31.15 11.75
N LEU A 43 -7.21 30.94 10.43
CA LEU A 43 -6.00 30.52 9.72
C LEU A 43 -5.15 31.70 9.21
N SER A 44 -5.61 32.94 9.45
CA SER A 44 -4.88 34.14 9.03
C SER A 44 -3.54 34.25 9.78
N GLY A 45 -2.46 34.40 9.01
CA GLY A 45 -1.11 34.57 9.54
C GLY A 45 -0.35 33.27 9.83
N PHE A 46 -0.90 32.12 9.44
CA PHE A 46 -0.17 30.85 9.43
C PHE A 46 0.42 30.56 8.04
N ALA A 47 1.53 29.83 7.99
CA ALA A 47 2.06 29.30 6.74
C ALA A 47 1.19 28.11 6.29
N LEU A 48 0.45 28.27 5.21
CA LEU A 48 -0.45 27.25 4.68
C LEU A 48 0.15 26.59 3.45
N PHE A 49 -0.03 25.28 3.34
CA PHE A 49 0.37 24.48 2.18
C PHE A 49 -0.80 23.64 1.68
N GLU A 50 -1.09 23.70 0.39
CA GLU A 50 -2.15 22.90 -0.22
C GLU A 50 -1.67 21.48 -0.47
N GLY A 51 -2.36 20.49 0.09
CA GLY A 51 -2.08 19.08 -0.12
C GLY A 51 -3.14 18.19 0.52
N ASP A 52 -3.52 17.13 -0.19
CA ASP A 52 -4.33 16.07 0.38
C ASP A 52 -3.40 15.07 1.08
N SER A 53 -3.49 15.00 2.41
CA SER A 53 -2.63 14.14 3.20
C SER A 53 -2.95 12.66 3.04
N SER A 54 -4.14 12.30 2.52
CA SER A 54 -4.46 10.91 2.15
C SER A 54 -3.71 10.41 0.92
N CYS A 55 -3.03 11.33 0.21
CA CYS A 55 -2.30 11.06 -1.01
C CYS A 55 -0.82 11.43 -0.86
N PRO A 56 0.12 10.66 -1.43
CA PRO A 56 1.50 11.13 -1.61
C PRO A 56 1.52 12.47 -2.36
N GLY A 57 2.45 13.36 -2.02
CA GLY A 57 2.55 14.65 -2.70
C GLY A 57 3.62 15.57 -2.13
N ASP A 58 3.73 16.78 -2.70
CA ASP A 58 4.76 17.76 -2.33
C ASP A 58 4.74 18.16 -0.84
N TRP A 59 3.58 18.03 -0.17
CA TRP A 59 3.46 18.30 1.27
C TRP A 59 4.37 17.39 2.11
N GLN A 60 4.69 16.18 1.64
CA GLN A 60 5.55 15.24 2.36
C GLN A 60 6.98 15.80 2.54
N ARG A 61 7.44 16.66 1.64
CA ARG A 61 8.75 17.35 1.79
C ARG A 61 8.79 18.31 2.97
N LEU A 62 7.63 18.75 3.48
CA LEU A 62 7.56 19.64 4.64
C LEU A 62 7.86 18.91 5.95
N ILE A 63 7.87 17.57 5.94
CA ILE A 63 8.31 16.77 7.08
C ILE A 63 9.81 16.97 7.31
N GLU A 64 10.59 17.12 6.24
CA GLU A 64 12.01 17.44 6.35
C GLU A 64 12.19 18.84 6.96
N GLY A 65 12.93 18.91 8.06
CA GLY A 65 13.14 20.14 8.83
C GLY A 65 12.04 20.48 9.82
N SER A 66 11.01 19.64 9.95
CA SER A 66 10.05 19.72 11.06
C SER A 66 10.58 18.95 12.26
N GLU A 67 10.47 19.55 13.45
CA GLU A 67 10.88 18.88 14.70
C GLU A 67 9.76 17.99 15.23
N VAL A 68 8.51 18.40 15.00
CA VAL A 68 7.30 17.68 15.39
C VAL A 68 6.32 17.63 14.22
N VAL A 69 5.69 16.49 14.00
CA VAL A 69 4.52 16.35 13.13
C VAL A 69 3.28 16.15 13.99
N LEU A 70 2.35 17.10 13.93
CA LEU A 70 1.03 17.03 14.57
C LEU A 70 -0.01 16.63 13.54
N HIS A 71 -0.47 15.37 13.58
CA HIS A 71 -1.53 14.89 12.72
C HIS A 71 -2.88 14.96 13.44
N LEU A 72 -3.77 15.80 12.93
CA LEU A 72 -5.16 15.91 13.38
C LEU A 72 -6.02 14.94 12.57
N ALA A 73 -6.23 13.73 13.08
CA ALA A 73 -6.90 12.64 12.38
C ALA A 73 -8.40 12.56 12.75
N TYR A 74 -9.19 13.60 12.46
CA TYR A 74 -10.59 13.72 12.87
C TYR A 74 -11.55 13.75 11.66
N SER A 75 -12.87 13.78 11.92
CA SER A 75 -13.81 14.43 11.01
C SER A 75 -14.92 15.07 11.84
N THR A 76 -15.17 16.38 11.68
CA THR A 76 -16.40 16.97 12.23
C THR A 76 -17.62 16.35 11.55
N SER A 77 -18.73 16.22 12.29
CA SER A 77 -20.06 15.98 11.73
C SER A 77 -20.40 16.91 10.55
N ASN A 78 -19.87 18.14 10.54
CA ASN A 78 -20.11 19.16 9.51
C ASN A 78 -19.08 19.21 8.38
N ALA A 79 -18.13 18.26 8.32
CA ALA A 79 -17.21 18.19 7.19
C ALA A 79 -18.04 17.86 5.93
N PRO A 80 -17.89 18.61 4.81
CA PRO A 80 -18.59 18.27 3.57
C PRO A 80 -18.29 16.81 3.22
N GLU A 81 -19.35 16.02 2.98
CA GLU A 81 -19.21 14.61 2.61
C GLU A 81 -18.25 14.50 1.43
N CYS A 82 -17.12 13.85 1.65
CA CYS A 82 -16.10 13.66 0.63
C CYS A 82 -16.54 12.51 -0.30
N GLY A 83 -17.66 12.69 -1.01
CA GLY A 83 -18.24 11.69 -1.92
C GLY A 83 -18.60 10.35 -1.26
N ALA A 84 -18.87 9.34 -2.09
CA ALA A 84 -19.37 8.01 -1.71
C ALA A 84 -18.41 7.13 -0.87
N GLU A 85 -17.24 7.64 -0.46
CA GLU A 85 -16.24 6.86 0.28
C GLU A 85 -16.34 7.06 1.80
N PRO A 86 -16.19 5.98 2.61
CA PRO A 86 -16.27 6.08 4.06
C PRO A 86 -15.13 6.92 4.67
N ARG A 87 -15.46 7.82 5.60
CA ARG A 87 -14.51 8.75 6.25
C ARG A 87 -13.33 8.08 6.96
N HIS A 88 -13.51 6.85 7.46
CA HIS A 88 -12.44 6.13 8.16
C HIS A 88 -11.28 5.70 7.24
N VAL A 89 -11.55 5.46 5.95
CA VAL A 89 -10.52 5.08 4.96
C VAL A 89 -9.56 6.25 4.75
N LEU A 90 -10.10 7.45 4.50
CA LEU A 90 -9.31 8.66 4.31
C LEU A 90 -8.40 8.99 5.52
N ARG A 91 -8.84 8.68 6.75
CA ARG A 91 -8.03 8.88 7.96
C ARG A 91 -6.85 7.91 8.02
N GLN A 92 -7.09 6.64 7.71
CA GLN A 92 -6.05 5.61 7.72
C GLN A 92 -5.00 5.92 6.64
N ASP A 93 -5.45 6.26 5.43
CA ASP A 93 -4.56 6.65 4.34
C ASP A 93 -3.74 7.89 4.71
N SER A 94 -4.35 8.90 5.33
CA SER A 94 -3.64 10.12 5.73
C SER A 94 -2.53 9.87 6.76
N VAL A 95 -2.83 9.09 7.80
CA VAL A 95 -1.81 8.75 8.81
C VAL A 95 -0.75 7.85 8.20
N PHE A 96 -1.14 6.90 7.35
CA PHE A 96 -0.22 6.04 6.62
C PHE A 96 0.77 6.84 5.76
N GLN A 97 0.28 7.76 4.93
CA GLN A 97 1.14 8.59 4.09
C GLN A 97 2.05 9.52 4.90
N THR A 98 1.59 9.97 6.07
CA THR A 98 2.41 10.76 6.99
C THR A 98 3.54 9.93 7.57
N VAL A 99 3.25 8.71 8.03
CA VAL A 99 4.24 7.79 8.60
C VAL A 99 5.27 7.36 7.55
N GLU A 100 4.83 7.00 6.34
CA GLU A 100 5.74 6.71 5.23
C GLU A 100 6.65 7.89 4.90
N ALA A 101 6.13 9.11 4.94
CA ALA A 101 6.92 10.31 4.67
C ALA A 101 7.92 10.61 5.81
N ILE A 102 7.56 10.36 7.07
CA ILE A 102 8.48 10.42 8.22
C ILE A 102 9.62 9.42 8.06
N GLY A 103 9.32 8.18 7.69
CA GLY A 103 10.33 7.13 7.49
C GLY A 103 11.33 7.41 6.37
N ARG A 104 11.00 8.32 5.44
CA ARG A 104 11.87 8.74 4.32
C ARG A 104 12.66 10.02 4.60
N ALA A 105 12.19 10.86 5.53
CA ALA A 105 12.77 12.17 5.80
C ALA A 105 14.16 12.05 6.47
N THR A 106 15.14 12.84 6.01
CA THR A 106 16.49 12.89 6.59
C THR A 106 16.99 14.34 6.73
N PRO A 107 17.07 14.91 7.95
CA PRO A 107 16.65 14.32 9.22
C PRO A 107 15.12 14.21 9.33
N GLY A 108 14.64 13.12 9.92
CA GLY A 108 13.23 12.95 10.29
C GLY A 108 12.86 13.77 11.53
N PRO A 109 11.55 13.95 11.80
CA PRO A 109 11.07 14.61 13.01
C PRO A 109 11.46 13.81 14.26
N GLY A 110 11.61 14.51 15.38
CA GLY A 110 11.85 13.84 16.67
C GLY A 110 10.58 13.25 17.27
N MET A 111 9.42 13.77 16.87
CA MET A 111 8.13 13.38 17.45
C MET A 111 7.00 13.42 16.43
N MET A 112 6.09 12.46 16.55
CA MET A 112 4.78 12.46 15.89
C MET A 112 3.68 12.44 16.97
N ILE A 113 2.74 13.39 16.88
CA ILE A 113 1.54 13.42 17.71
C ILE A 113 0.34 13.11 16.82
N VAL A 114 -0.41 12.06 17.14
CA VAL A 114 -1.68 11.74 16.48
C VAL A 114 -2.81 12.08 17.44
N ALA A 115 -3.55 13.14 17.12
CA ALA A 115 -4.73 13.55 17.87
C ALA A 115 -5.98 13.09 17.13
N SER A 116 -6.69 12.09 17.66
CA SER A 116 -7.79 11.40 16.95
C SER A 116 -9.19 11.89 17.34
N GLY A 117 -9.39 12.43 18.54
CA GLY A 117 -10.67 12.95 19.03
C GLY A 117 -11.83 11.94 19.09
N PRO A 118 -12.94 12.29 19.78
CA PRO A 118 -14.17 11.50 19.72
C PRO A 118 -14.92 11.76 18.41
N SER A 119 -15.27 10.72 17.65
CA SER A 119 -16.18 10.85 16.48
C SER A 119 -17.52 11.43 16.94
N SER A 120 -17.96 12.51 16.31
CA SER A 120 -19.25 13.16 16.61
C SER A 120 -20.42 12.57 15.82
N SER A 121 -20.15 11.63 14.91
CA SER A 121 -21.19 10.95 14.12
C SER A 121 -21.66 9.68 14.84
N PRO A 122 -22.93 9.62 15.28
CA PRO A 122 -23.51 8.39 15.85
C PRO A 122 -23.64 7.26 14.79
N ASP A 123 -23.59 7.62 13.50
CA ASP A 123 -23.74 6.70 12.36
C ASP A 123 -22.40 6.32 11.69
N ASP A 124 -21.25 6.71 12.26
CA ASP A 124 -19.94 6.23 11.78
C ASP A 124 -19.63 4.90 12.49
N PRO A 125 -19.83 3.73 11.85
CA PRO A 125 -19.70 2.41 12.49
C PRO A 125 -18.24 2.06 12.84
N SER A 126 -17.31 2.96 12.57
CA SER A 126 -15.93 2.83 12.97
C SER A 126 -15.82 2.93 14.48
N ASP A 127 -15.71 1.77 15.13
CA ASP A 127 -15.34 1.65 16.54
C ASP A 127 -14.08 2.50 16.76
N ALA A 128 -14.19 3.53 17.59
CA ALA A 128 -13.07 4.44 17.87
C ALA A 128 -11.86 3.67 18.43
N SER A 129 -12.08 2.49 19.03
CA SER A 129 -11.02 1.57 19.42
C SER A 129 -10.31 0.93 18.22
N LEU A 130 -11.04 0.43 17.22
CA LEU A 130 -10.46 -0.18 16.01
C LEU A 130 -9.65 0.83 15.17
N ILE A 131 -10.16 2.06 15.01
CA ILE A 131 -9.38 3.10 14.32
C ILE A 131 -8.12 3.39 15.13
N LYS A 132 -8.22 3.56 16.46
CA LYS A 132 -7.06 3.85 17.30
C LYS A 132 -6.01 2.74 17.21
N ASP A 133 -6.42 1.48 17.32
CA ASP A 133 -5.51 0.34 17.27
C ASP A 133 -4.79 0.26 15.92
N ARG A 134 -5.51 0.56 14.81
CA ARG A 134 -4.90 0.66 13.47
C ARG A 134 -3.95 1.84 13.33
N LEU A 135 -4.34 3.03 13.81
CA LEU A 135 -3.46 4.21 13.76
C LEU A 135 -2.20 4.02 14.62
N GLU A 136 -2.35 3.39 15.79
CA GLU A 136 -1.23 2.96 16.63
C GLU A 136 -0.34 1.97 15.90
N HIS A 137 -0.91 0.98 15.25
CA HIS A 137 -0.14 -0.01 14.51
C HIS A 137 0.65 0.64 13.36
N ILE A 138 0.00 1.50 12.56
CA ILE A 138 0.63 2.22 11.46
C ILE A 138 1.77 3.09 12.00
N ALA A 139 1.55 3.89 13.02
CA ALA A 139 2.56 4.83 13.49
C ALA A 139 3.67 4.18 14.33
N ARG A 140 3.47 3.01 14.95
CA ARG A 140 4.58 2.27 15.58
C ARG A 140 5.69 1.88 14.61
N THR A 141 5.42 1.85 13.30
CA THR A 141 6.46 1.58 12.29
C THR A 141 7.55 2.65 12.22
N VAL A 142 7.33 3.86 12.77
CA VAL A 142 8.35 4.93 12.88
C VAL A 142 9.03 5.02 14.24
N GLU A 143 8.57 4.30 15.28
CA GLU A 143 9.29 4.19 16.56
C GLU A 143 10.67 3.53 16.37
N ASP A 144 10.77 2.56 15.44
CA ASP A 144 12.03 1.96 15.02
C ASP A 144 13.02 2.99 14.44
N GLY A 145 12.53 4.15 13.99
CA GLY A 145 13.28 5.29 13.46
C GLY A 145 13.64 6.36 14.50
N GLN A 146 13.50 6.09 15.81
CA GLN A 146 13.73 7.05 16.90
C GLN A 146 12.74 8.23 16.95
N VAL A 147 11.54 8.08 16.37
CA VAL A 147 10.48 9.09 16.46
C VAL A 147 9.61 8.80 17.68
N ALA A 148 9.53 9.73 18.63
CA ALA A 148 8.62 9.60 19.76
C ALA A 148 7.16 9.72 19.29
N LEU A 149 6.32 8.76 19.67
CA LEU A 149 4.95 8.68 19.20
C LEU A 149 3.96 8.91 20.34
N HIS A 150 3.12 9.93 20.21
CA HIS A 150 2.10 10.26 21.20
C HIS A 150 0.69 10.19 20.60
N PHE A 151 -0.18 9.41 21.24
CA PHE A 151 -1.60 9.35 20.90
C PHE A 151 -2.44 10.12 21.91
N ILE A 152 -3.12 11.15 21.43
CA ILE A 152 -3.96 12.00 22.25
C ILE A 152 -5.42 11.78 21.85
N ARG A 153 -6.25 11.43 22.84
CA ARG A 153 -7.68 11.14 22.63
C ARG A 153 -8.54 12.40 22.47
N THR A 154 -7.98 13.54 22.82
CA THR A 154 -8.61 14.85 22.80
C THR A 154 -7.89 15.74 21.78
N HIS A 155 -8.54 16.84 21.41
CA HIS A 155 -7.91 17.92 20.64
C HIS A 155 -7.75 19.16 21.51
N GLU A 156 -7.76 18.96 22.82
CA GLU A 156 -7.54 20.06 23.74
C GLU A 156 -6.07 20.45 23.62
N SER A 157 -5.85 21.72 23.33
CA SER A 157 -4.53 22.30 23.15
C SER A 157 -3.65 22.08 24.37
N ASP A 158 -4.24 22.04 25.57
CA ASP A 158 -3.53 21.73 26.82
C ASP A 158 -2.91 20.32 26.79
N ASP A 159 -3.63 19.32 26.26
CA ASP A 159 -3.11 17.95 26.14
C ASP A 159 -2.01 17.85 25.08
N ILE A 160 -2.17 18.56 23.95
CA ILE A 160 -1.13 18.64 22.91
C ILE A 160 0.12 19.33 23.45
N LEU A 161 -0.04 20.46 24.15
CA LEU A 161 1.06 21.20 24.77
C LEU A 161 1.74 20.40 25.89
N ALA A 162 0.98 19.61 26.65
CA ALA A 162 1.52 18.70 27.65
C ALA A 162 2.42 17.65 27.00
N ALA A 163 1.95 16.99 25.93
CA ALA A 163 2.76 16.01 25.19
C ALA A 163 4.04 16.62 24.60
N LEU A 164 3.94 17.84 24.04
CA LEU A 164 5.11 18.59 23.55
C LEU A 164 6.12 18.93 24.66
N SER A 165 5.66 19.03 25.91
CA SER A 165 6.49 19.41 27.07
C SER A 165 7.16 18.23 27.77
N GLU A 166 6.58 17.03 27.70
CA GLU A 166 7.13 15.82 28.34
C GLU A 166 8.47 15.40 27.73
N ASP A 167 8.62 15.57 26.41
CA ASP A 167 9.76 15.04 25.67
C ASP A 167 10.95 16.01 25.58
N ALA A 168 10.75 17.28 25.94
CA ALA A 168 11.84 18.25 26.14
C ALA A 168 12.82 17.84 27.27
N ARG A 169 12.55 16.74 27.98
CA ARG A 169 13.36 16.18 29.07
C ARG A 169 14.06 14.87 28.74
N CYS A 170 13.79 14.24 27.59
CA CYS A 170 14.53 13.07 27.15
C CYS A 170 15.81 13.50 26.43
N GLU A 171 16.91 13.62 27.18
CA GLU A 171 18.25 13.76 26.60
C GLU A 171 18.53 12.56 25.68
N ARG A 172 18.75 12.82 24.39
CA ARG A 172 18.99 11.81 23.36
C ARG A 172 20.35 11.14 23.61
N ASP A 173 20.32 9.88 24.04
CA ASP A 173 21.49 9.00 23.98
C ASP A 173 21.85 8.74 22.51
N GLU A 174 23.10 9.04 22.12
CA GLU A 174 23.60 8.81 20.77
C GLU A 174 23.55 7.31 20.42
N PRO A 175 22.97 6.92 19.26
CA PRO A 175 22.90 5.51 18.87
C PRO A 175 24.29 4.98 18.48
N SER A 176 24.74 3.97 19.24
CA SER A 176 25.91 3.16 18.95
C SER A 176 25.75 2.39 17.63
N SER A 177 26.48 2.82 16.60
CA SER A 177 26.58 2.15 15.30
C SER A 177 27.29 0.80 15.41
N ALA A 178 26.53 -0.29 15.47
CA ALA A 178 27.06 -1.64 15.32
C ALA A 178 26.92 -2.10 13.85
N LYS A 179 28.05 -2.21 13.15
CA LYS A 179 28.14 -2.85 11.84
C LYS A 179 28.34 -4.35 12.00
N THR A 180 27.35 -5.14 11.60
CA THR A 180 27.43 -6.61 11.55
C THR A 180 28.06 -7.05 10.22
N ALA A 181 29.20 -7.75 10.30
CA ALA A 181 29.81 -8.44 9.16
C ALA A 181 29.12 -9.80 8.98
N HIS A 182 28.48 -10.03 7.82
CA HIS A 182 27.87 -11.32 7.51
C HIS A 182 28.86 -12.25 6.79
N SER A 183 29.22 -13.33 7.46
CA SER A 183 29.87 -14.51 6.88
C SER A 183 28.92 -15.23 5.91
N GLU A 184 29.42 -15.62 4.74
CA GLU A 184 28.74 -16.46 3.75
C GLU A 184 28.63 -17.89 4.27
N VAL A 185 27.50 -18.22 4.89
CA VAL A 185 27.07 -19.61 5.13
C VAL A 185 25.80 -19.81 4.31
N ASP A 186 25.67 -20.97 3.69
CA ASP A 186 24.46 -21.45 3.00
C ASP A 186 23.26 -21.42 3.97
N SER A 187 22.61 -20.25 4.09
CA SER A 187 21.54 -20.03 5.05
C SER A 187 20.31 -20.84 4.66
N GLU A 188 19.69 -21.50 5.64
CA GLU A 188 18.42 -22.19 5.46
C GLU A 188 17.37 -21.25 4.84
N PRO A 189 16.44 -21.77 4.02
CA PRO A 189 15.39 -20.95 3.45
C PRO A 189 14.54 -20.35 4.56
N ALA A 190 14.46 -19.02 4.64
CA ALA A 190 13.65 -18.32 5.62
C ALA A 190 12.31 -17.83 5.01
N CYS A 191 12.19 -17.79 3.68
CA CYS A 191 11.00 -17.30 3.00
C CYS A 191 10.64 -18.18 1.78
N LEU A 192 9.35 -18.40 1.59
CA LEU A 192 8.74 -19.08 0.44
C LEU A 192 7.68 -18.15 -0.16
N ALA A 193 7.96 -17.59 -1.33
CA ALA A 193 7.00 -16.77 -2.07
C ALA A 193 6.35 -17.58 -3.19
N LEU A 194 5.03 -17.46 -3.37
CA LEU A 194 4.30 -18.24 -4.36
C LEU A 194 3.01 -17.58 -4.85
N PRO A 195 2.51 -17.90 -6.06
CA PRO A 195 1.28 -17.33 -6.58
C PRO A 195 0.06 -17.82 -5.80
N LEU A 196 -0.79 -16.91 -5.35
CA LEU A 196 -1.99 -17.22 -4.56
C LEU A 196 -2.98 -18.11 -5.34
N GLU A 197 -3.17 -17.83 -6.62
CA GLU A 197 -4.09 -18.57 -7.49
C GLU A 197 -3.66 -20.04 -7.62
N SER A 198 -2.36 -20.33 -7.47
CA SER A 198 -1.86 -21.71 -7.48
C SER A 198 -2.16 -22.46 -6.19
N ILE A 199 -2.35 -21.74 -5.07
CA ILE A 199 -2.82 -22.31 -3.80
C ILE A 199 -4.32 -22.60 -3.90
N LEU A 200 -5.09 -21.60 -4.35
CA LEU A 200 -6.55 -21.65 -4.35
C LEU A 200 -7.11 -22.62 -5.41
N ASN A 201 -6.42 -22.76 -6.55
CA ASN A 201 -6.85 -23.62 -7.65
C ASN A 201 -6.11 -24.97 -7.70
N ASP A 202 -5.33 -25.33 -6.67
CA ASP A 202 -4.70 -26.65 -6.62
C ASP A 202 -5.79 -27.75 -6.59
N PRO A 203 -5.61 -28.87 -7.32
CA PRO A 203 -6.58 -29.96 -7.34
C PRO A 203 -6.74 -30.65 -5.98
N GLU A 204 -5.76 -30.54 -5.08
CA GLU A 204 -5.79 -31.09 -3.72
C GLU A 204 -5.56 -29.99 -2.67
N PRO A 205 -6.48 -29.00 -2.55
CA PRO A 205 -6.23 -27.79 -1.77
C PRO A 205 -5.99 -28.12 -0.29
N SER A 206 -6.72 -29.07 0.28
CA SER A 206 -6.53 -29.53 1.67
C SER A 206 -5.14 -30.10 1.95
N LYS A 207 -4.50 -30.73 0.96
CA LYS A 207 -3.13 -31.24 1.09
C LYS A 207 -2.13 -30.11 0.96
N THR A 208 -2.33 -29.22 0.00
CA THR A 208 -1.54 -27.99 -0.18
C THR A 208 -1.53 -27.15 1.11
N PHE A 209 -2.68 -26.86 1.70
CA PHE A 209 -2.78 -26.10 2.95
C PHE A 209 -2.03 -26.77 4.11
N LYS A 210 -2.20 -28.08 4.32
CA LYS A 210 -1.45 -28.82 5.35
C LYS A 210 0.07 -28.73 5.16
N MET A 211 0.54 -28.70 3.92
CA MET A 211 1.97 -28.57 3.64
C MET A 211 2.47 -27.16 3.88
N LEU A 212 1.69 -26.13 3.53
CA LEU A 212 2.00 -24.74 3.85
C LEU A 212 2.02 -24.51 5.37
N GLU A 213 1.05 -25.06 6.12
CA GLU A 213 1.07 -25.03 7.59
C GLU A 213 2.31 -25.71 8.18
N ALA A 214 2.72 -26.86 7.63
CA ALA A 214 3.94 -27.55 8.05
C ALA A 214 5.21 -26.73 7.76
N ILE A 215 5.27 -26.08 6.59
CA ILE A 215 6.37 -25.18 6.21
C ILE A 215 6.42 -23.96 7.14
N ALA A 216 5.28 -23.33 7.41
CA ALA A 216 5.17 -22.21 8.33
C ALA A 216 5.57 -22.60 9.77
N SER A 217 5.13 -23.78 10.23
CA SER A 217 5.49 -24.32 11.55
C SER A 217 6.98 -24.63 11.70
N ALA A 218 7.69 -24.85 10.58
CA ALA A 218 9.15 -24.99 10.55
C ALA A 218 9.89 -23.64 10.60
N GLY A 219 9.18 -22.51 10.72
CA GLY A 219 9.76 -21.17 10.81
C GLY A 219 10.00 -20.49 9.47
N VAL A 220 9.51 -21.06 8.37
CA VAL A 220 9.60 -20.43 7.04
C VAL A 220 8.44 -19.46 6.85
N HIS A 221 8.74 -18.21 6.52
CA HIS A 221 7.70 -17.25 6.15
C HIS A 221 7.13 -17.58 4.78
N ILE A 222 5.81 -17.65 4.68
CA ILE A 222 5.14 -17.88 3.40
C ILE A 222 4.54 -16.55 2.94
N VAL A 223 4.80 -16.16 1.69
CA VAL A 223 4.34 -14.88 1.11
C VAL A 223 3.60 -15.14 -0.20
N PRO A 224 2.26 -15.23 -0.15
CA PRO A 224 1.45 -15.30 -1.36
C PRO A 224 1.54 -13.98 -2.15
N PHE A 225 1.53 -14.08 -3.48
CA PHE A 225 1.40 -12.92 -4.36
C PHE A 225 0.32 -13.13 -5.42
N THR A 226 -0.34 -12.06 -5.87
CA THR A 226 -1.49 -12.14 -6.77
C THR A 226 -1.66 -10.89 -7.64
N SER A 227 -2.33 -11.04 -8.78
CA SER A 227 -2.87 -9.91 -9.56
C SER A 227 -4.23 -9.44 -9.05
N SER A 228 -4.87 -10.18 -8.16
CA SER A 228 -6.21 -9.85 -7.66
C SER A 228 -6.18 -8.64 -6.72
N ALA A 229 -7.33 -7.98 -6.64
CA ALA A 229 -7.58 -6.89 -5.70
C ALA A 229 -7.73 -7.41 -4.25
N MET A 230 -7.66 -6.49 -3.29
CA MET A 230 -7.71 -6.79 -1.85
C MET A 230 -8.98 -7.57 -1.44
N TYR A 231 -10.13 -7.26 -2.04
CA TYR A 231 -11.38 -7.95 -1.74
C TYR A 231 -11.27 -9.47 -1.96
N GLU A 232 -10.73 -9.89 -3.10
CA GLU A 232 -10.60 -11.32 -3.42
C GLU A 232 -9.65 -12.02 -2.45
N VAL A 233 -8.57 -11.35 -2.02
CA VAL A 233 -7.65 -11.89 -1.01
C VAL A 233 -8.35 -12.07 0.34
N LEU A 234 -9.10 -11.06 0.79
CA LEU A 234 -9.79 -11.10 2.08
C LEU A 234 -10.90 -12.15 2.15
N ARG A 235 -11.55 -12.49 1.04
CA ARG A 235 -12.50 -13.62 0.98
C ARG A 235 -11.88 -14.95 1.38
N HIS A 236 -10.57 -15.10 1.22
CA HIS A 236 -9.82 -16.30 1.55
C HIS A 236 -9.03 -16.18 2.85
N ARG A 237 -9.23 -15.12 3.64
CA ARG A 237 -8.48 -14.83 4.89
C ARG A 237 -8.39 -16.03 5.83
N GLU A 238 -9.50 -16.71 6.09
CA GLU A 238 -9.53 -17.87 6.99
C GLU A 238 -8.66 -19.03 6.50
N SER A 239 -8.50 -19.19 5.19
CA SER A 239 -7.66 -20.22 4.58
C SER A 239 -6.19 -19.81 4.48
N LEU A 240 -5.86 -18.54 4.71
CA LEU A 240 -4.52 -17.97 4.54
C LEU A 240 -3.79 -17.71 5.86
N GLN A 241 -4.24 -18.32 6.97
CA GLN A 241 -3.65 -18.13 8.31
C GLN A 241 -2.17 -18.57 8.43
N PHE A 242 -1.65 -19.32 7.47
CA PHE A 242 -0.22 -19.67 7.40
C PHE A 242 0.66 -18.50 6.94
N SER A 243 0.08 -17.42 6.40
CA SER A 243 0.78 -16.23 5.95
C SER A 243 0.40 -15.03 6.80
N ARG A 244 1.39 -14.16 7.05
CA ARG A 244 1.14 -12.83 7.62
C ARG A 244 0.93 -11.77 6.53
N TYR A 245 1.65 -11.87 5.42
CA TYR A 245 1.70 -10.84 4.40
C TYR A 245 1.31 -11.36 3.03
N VAL A 246 0.57 -10.56 2.26
CA VAL A 246 0.20 -10.86 0.87
C VAL A 246 0.57 -9.69 -0.03
N ILE A 247 1.19 -9.99 -1.17
CA ILE A 247 1.46 -9.02 -2.23
C ILE A 247 0.28 -9.02 -3.20
N MET A 248 -0.37 -7.89 -3.36
CA MET A 248 -1.58 -7.75 -4.17
C MET A 248 -1.36 -6.80 -5.33
N GLY A 249 -2.24 -6.88 -6.33
CA GLY A 249 -2.21 -6.02 -7.50
C GLY A 249 -0.83 -5.94 -8.16
N ASP A 250 -0.16 -7.08 -8.29
CA ASP A 250 1.15 -7.18 -8.93
C ASP A 250 2.28 -6.38 -8.25
N GLY A 251 2.16 -6.16 -6.94
CA GLY A 251 3.12 -5.39 -6.16
C GLY A 251 2.69 -3.95 -5.89
N ALA A 252 1.53 -3.54 -6.40
CA ALA A 252 0.97 -2.22 -6.12
C ALA A 252 0.43 -2.08 -4.69
N ALA A 253 0.13 -3.19 -3.99
CA ALA A 253 -0.26 -3.14 -2.58
C ALA A 253 0.32 -4.32 -1.77
N LEU A 254 0.60 -4.07 -0.48
CA LEU A 254 1.03 -5.06 0.50
C LEU A 254 0.02 -5.09 1.64
N LEU A 255 -0.47 -6.28 1.98
CA LEU A 255 -1.50 -6.49 3.00
C LEU A 255 -0.92 -7.29 4.18
N ASP A 256 -1.12 -6.83 5.42
CA ASP A 256 -1.10 -7.70 6.59
C ASP A 256 -2.46 -8.38 6.69
N ILE A 257 -2.51 -9.67 6.34
CA ILE A 257 -3.77 -10.42 6.28
C ILE A 257 -4.33 -10.73 7.67
N MET A 258 -3.50 -10.64 8.71
CA MET A 258 -3.91 -10.88 10.08
C MET A 258 -4.66 -9.67 10.65
N THR A 259 -4.19 -8.46 10.36
CA THR A 259 -4.83 -7.20 10.81
C THR A 259 -5.79 -6.59 9.77
N GLU A 260 -5.76 -7.10 8.54
CA GLU A 260 -6.46 -6.55 7.37
C GLU A 260 -6.02 -5.12 7.03
N ASP A 261 -4.77 -4.77 7.37
CA ASP A 261 -4.21 -3.45 7.11
C ASP A 261 -3.35 -3.47 5.86
N VAL A 262 -3.54 -2.45 5.03
CA VAL A 262 -2.65 -2.18 3.90
C VAL A 262 -1.39 -1.54 4.46
N ILE A 263 -0.30 -2.31 4.44
CA ILE A 263 1.02 -1.87 4.91
C ILE A 263 1.64 -0.91 3.92
N ARG A 264 1.31 -1.05 2.63
CA ARG A 264 1.85 -0.19 1.59
C ARG A 264 0.99 -0.21 0.34
N THR A 265 0.87 0.95 -0.28
CA THR A 265 0.33 1.13 -1.62
C THR A 265 1.27 1.97 -2.48
N GLU A 266 1.37 1.60 -3.74
CA GLU A 266 1.88 2.45 -4.80
C GLU A 266 0.67 3.01 -5.54
N LEU A 267 0.69 4.31 -5.86
CA LEU A 267 -0.47 5.01 -6.40
C LEU A 267 -0.12 5.79 -7.68
N LEU A 268 -1.05 5.79 -8.62
CA LEU A 268 -1.08 6.66 -9.79
C LEU A 268 -1.72 7.99 -9.36
N GLU A 269 -1.06 9.11 -9.67
CA GLU A 269 -1.58 10.42 -9.31
C GLU A 269 -2.82 10.81 -10.14
N PRO A 270 -3.75 11.62 -9.58
CA PRO A 270 -4.95 12.12 -10.27
C PRO A 270 -4.69 12.73 -11.65
N THR A 271 -3.68 13.58 -11.77
CA THR A 271 -3.30 14.26 -13.01
C THR A 271 -2.87 13.27 -14.09
N LEU A 272 -2.05 12.30 -13.72
CA LEU A 272 -1.62 11.22 -14.61
C LEU A 272 -2.81 10.33 -15.01
N LEU A 273 -3.71 10.02 -14.07
CA LEU A 273 -4.94 9.28 -14.36
C LEU A 273 -5.82 10.03 -15.38
N GLU A 274 -5.98 11.35 -15.24
CA GLU A 274 -6.75 12.17 -16.18
C GLU A 274 -6.14 12.11 -17.59
N GLU A 275 -4.81 12.23 -17.71
CA GLU A 275 -4.09 12.12 -18.97
C GLU A 275 -4.28 10.74 -19.62
N LEU A 276 -4.10 9.66 -18.85
CA LEU A 276 -4.24 8.28 -19.31
C LEU A 276 -5.68 8.00 -19.76
N VAL A 277 -6.68 8.37 -18.95
CA VAL A 277 -8.10 8.19 -19.26
C VAL A 277 -8.47 8.97 -20.52
N THR A 278 -8.07 10.24 -20.62
CA THR A 278 -8.32 11.09 -21.79
C THR A 278 -7.70 10.50 -23.05
N CYS A 279 -6.45 10.03 -22.96
CA CYS A 279 -5.75 9.41 -24.07
C CYS A 279 -6.43 8.10 -24.52
N ALA A 280 -6.80 7.22 -23.58
CA ALA A 280 -7.50 5.98 -23.89
C ALA A 280 -8.86 6.23 -24.56
N ARG A 281 -9.62 7.21 -24.05
CA ARG A 281 -10.90 7.65 -24.66
C ARG A 281 -10.70 8.23 -26.06
N GLY A 282 -9.58 8.91 -26.30
CA GLY A 282 -9.17 9.38 -27.62
C GLY A 282 -8.93 8.27 -28.64
N VAL A 283 -8.46 7.09 -28.20
CA VAL A 283 -8.33 5.90 -29.05
C VAL A 283 -9.70 5.28 -29.36
N SER A 284 -10.56 5.12 -28.35
CA SER A 284 -11.93 4.67 -28.55
C SER A 284 -12.81 5.01 -27.34
N PRO A 285 -13.96 5.68 -27.53
CA PRO A 285 -14.89 5.97 -26.44
C PRO A 285 -15.61 4.71 -25.93
N ARG A 286 -15.48 3.56 -26.63
CA ARG A 286 -16.15 2.30 -26.30
C ARG A 286 -15.36 1.39 -25.36
N LEU A 287 -14.15 1.79 -24.97
CA LEU A 287 -13.37 1.05 -23.98
C LEU A 287 -14.06 1.15 -22.61
N SER A 288 -14.03 0.08 -21.84
CA SER A 288 -14.31 0.17 -20.41
C SER A 288 -13.04 0.53 -19.68
N ILE A 289 -13.13 1.45 -18.74
CA ILE A 289 -11.99 1.91 -17.95
C ILE A 289 -12.38 1.82 -16.48
N TYR A 290 -11.49 1.27 -15.67
CA TYR A 290 -11.70 1.09 -14.24
C TYR A 290 -10.51 1.63 -13.45
N SER A 291 -10.78 2.26 -12.33
CA SER A 291 -9.77 2.73 -11.39
C SER A 291 -9.88 1.94 -10.09
N GLU A 292 -8.85 1.20 -9.71
CA GLU A 292 -8.81 0.46 -8.45
C GLU A 292 -8.31 1.35 -7.31
N ARG A 293 -9.09 1.42 -6.23
CA ARG A 293 -8.81 2.21 -5.03
C ARG A 293 -9.07 1.39 -3.79
N GLY A 294 -8.01 0.83 -3.20
CA GLY A 294 -8.12 -0.06 -2.04
C GLY A 294 -9.02 -1.25 -2.33
N MET A 295 -10.19 -1.29 -1.67
CA MET A 295 -11.19 -2.36 -1.81
C MET A 295 -12.16 -2.16 -2.99
N ASN A 296 -12.18 -0.97 -3.58
CA ASN A 296 -13.21 -0.58 -4.54
C ASN A 296 -12.66 -0.57 -5.97
N LEU A 297 -13.51 -0.98 -6.91
CA LEU A 297 -13.28 -0.77 -8.33
C LEU A 297 -14.22 0.34 -8.82
N ILE A 298 -13.65 1.47 -9.24
CA ILE A 298 -14.42 2.61 -9.73
C ILE A 298 -14.60 2.51 -11.24
N SER A 299 -15.82 2.73 -11.73
CA SER A 299 -16.17 2.80 -13.16
C SER A 299 -16.84 4.14 -13.46
N ASP A 300 -16.64 4.69 -14.65
CA ASP A 300 -17.36 5.89 -15.13
C ASP A 300 -18.72 5.57 -15.80
N GLY A 301 -19.38 4.49 -15.35
CA GLY A 301 -20.64 4.02 -15.95
C GLY A 301 -20.43 3.19 -17.24
N SER A 302 -19.20 2.71 -17.47
CA SER A 302 -18.87 1.85 -18.61
C SER A 302 -19.38 0.40 -18.43
N ILE A 303 -19.24 -0.41 -19.50
CA ILE A 303 -19.70 -1.81 -19.55
C ILE A 303 -19.07 -2.58 -18.38
N PRO A 304 -19.81 -3.45 -17.66
CA PRO A 304 -19.26 -4.21 -16.54
C PRO A 304 -18.09 -5.13 -16.99
N PRO A 305 -17.21 -5.52 -16.06
CA PRO A 305 -16.10 -6.43 -16.35
C PRO A 305 -16.54 -7.69 -17.09
N LEU A 306 -15.80 -8.05 -18.15
CA LEU A 306 -15.96 -9.37 -18.78
C LEU A 306 -15.69 -10.49 -17.77
N ALA A 307 -16.41 -11.61 -17.88
CA ALA A 307 -16.26 -12.76 -16.97
C ALA A 307 -14.82 -13.28 -16.87
N GLU A 308 -14.07 -13.23 -17.98
CA GLU A 308 -12.65 -13.61 -18.05
C GLU A 308 -11.74 -12.71 -17.20
N ALA A 309 -12.17 -11.47 -16.92
CA ALA A 309 -11.42 -10.50 -16.13
C ALA A 309 -11.85 -10.47 -14.65
N ALA A 310 -12.88 -11.24 -14.25
CA ALA A 310 -13.44 -11.20 -12.91
C ALA A 310 -12.42 -11.57 -11.83
N GLY A 311 -11.47 -12.47 -12.12
CA GLY A 311 -10.40 -12.82 -11.17
C GLY A 311 -9.41 -11.69 -10.88
N ILE A 312 -9.32 -10.69 -11.78
CA ILE A 312 -8.38 -9.58 -11.68
C ILE A 312 -9.10 -8.31 -11.21
N LEU A 313 -10.20 -7.96 -11.89
CA LEU A 313 -11.02 -6.78 -11.61
C LEU A 313 -11.95 -7.00 -10.39
N GLY A 314 -12.12 -8.23 -9.94
CA GLY A 314 -13.11 -8.59 -8.93
C GLY A 314 -14.51 -8.75 -9.51
N VAL A 315 -15.48 -8.90 -8.61
CA VAL A 315 -16.89 -9.10 -8.95
C VAL A 315 -17.62 -7.77 -9.15
N ALA A 316 -18.61 -7.75 -10.04
CA ALA A 316 -19.33 -6.54 -10.44
C ALA A 316 -20.06 -5.86 -9.27
N GLU A 317 -20.41 -6.61 -8.22
CA GLU A 317 -21.08 -6.11 -7.01
C GLU A 317 -20.23 -5.11 -6.22
N ASN A 318 -18.90 -5.14 -6.35
CA ASN A 318 -18.00 -4.21 -5.67
C ASN A 318 -17.63 -3.00 -6.54
N MET A 319 -18.26 -2.87 -7.71
CA MET A 319 -18.02 -1.78 -8.62
C MET A 319 -18.86 -0.56 -8.21
N ILE A 320 -18.19 0.58 -8.06
CA ILE A 320 -18.83 1.85 -7.71
C ILE A 320 -18.75 2.78 -8.92
N GLU A 321 -19.87 3.41 -9.27
CA GLU A 321 -19.86 4.46 -10.31
C GLU A 321 -19.26 5.75 -9.75
N GLY A 322 -18.27 6.31 -10.42
CA GLY A 322 -17.58 7.52 -9.98
C GLY A 322 -16.50 8.02 -10.94
N SER A 323 -15.84 9.12 -10.58
CA SER A 323 -14.73 9.64 -11.38
C SER A 323 -13.51 8.73 -11.29
N LEU A 324 -12.93 8.43 -12.45
CA LEU A 324 -11.74 7.59 -12.61
C LEU A 324 -10.44 8.30 -12.21
N HIS A 325 -10.41 9.63 -12.17
CA HIS A 325 -9.17 10.40 -12.01
C HIS A 325 -9.21 11.45 -10.90
N ASP A 326 -10.34 11.67 -10.22
CA ASP A 326 -10.42 12.68 -9.14
C ASP A 326 -9.56 12.34 -7.91
N ARG A 327 -9.15 11.07 -7.76
CA ARG A 327 -8.32 10.57 -6.66
C ARG A 327 -7.28 9.60 -7.17
N PRO A 328 -6.16 9.42 -6.44
CA PRO A 328 -5.17 8.43 -6.81
C PRO A 328 -5.76 7.03 -6.90
N ALA A 329 -5.08 6.17 -7.65
CA ALA A 329 -5.50 4.80 -7.86
C ALA A 329 -4.32 3.86 -7.74
N THR A 330 -4.54 2.69 -7.14
CA THR A 330 -3.54 1.63 -7.10
C THR A 330 -3.24 1.13 -8.52
N ARG A 331 -4.28 1.02 -9.35
CA ARG A 331 -4.18 0.57 -10.76
C ARG A 331 -5.28 1.22 -11.61
N LEU A 332 -4.98 1.40 -12.90
CA LEU A 332 -5.97 1.74 -13.92
C LEU A 332 -6.08 0.58 -14.91
N PHE A 333 -7.29 0.14 -15.19
CA PHE A 333 -7.56 -0.95 -16.13
C PHE A 333 -8.28 -0.45 -17.36
N ILE A 334 -7.90 -1.02 -18.52
CA ILE A 334 -8.49 -0.69 -19.81
C ILE A 334 -8.92 -2.00 -20.46
N GLN A 335 -10.22 -2.14 -20.66
CA GLN A 335 -10.84 -3.33 -21.21
C GLN A 335 -11.59 -3.03 -22.51
N GLY A 336 -11.46 -3.93 -23.48
CA GLY A 336 -12.22 -3.86 -24.72
C GLY A 336 -11.69 -4.78 -25.81
N PRO A 337 -12.09 -4.58 -27.08
CA PRO A 337 -11.59 -5.39 -28.18
C PRO A 337 -10.06 -5.28 -28.31
N PRO A 338 -9.33 -6.39 -28.55
CA PRO A 338 -7.86 -6.41 -28.54
C PRO A 338 -7.20 -5.38 -29.45
N ALA A 339 -7.78 -5.11 -30.62
CA ALA A 339 -7.26 -4.12 -31.55
C ALA A 339 -7.28 -2.68 -30.98
N TRP A 340 -8.23 -2.34 -30.11
CA TRP A 340 -8.30 -1.04 -29.46
C TRP A 340 -7.37 -0.98 -28.25
N VAL A 341 -7.37 -2.02 -27.42
CA VAL A 341 -6.47 -2.11 -26.26
C VAL A 341 -5.00 -2.07 -26.69
N GLY A 342 -4.63 -2.81 -27.75
CA GLY A 342 -3.26 -2.76 -28.29
C GLY A 342 -2.86 -1.39 -28.85
N ARG A 343 -3.80 -0.60 -29.38
CA ARG A 343 -3.53 0.80 -29.75
C ARG A 343 -3.29 1.68 -28.53
N VAL A 344 -4.11 1.53 -27.49
CA VAL A 344 -3.89 2.25 -26.22
C VAL A 344 -2.53 1.88 -25.63
N GLN A 345 -2.21 0.59 -25.54
CA GLN A 345 -0.92 0.10 -25.08
C GLN A 345 0.22 0.72 -25.87
N SER A 346 0.14 0.75 -27.21
CA SER A 346 1.16 1.39 -28.06
C SER A 346 1.36 2.87 -27.74
N VAL A 347 0.28 3.64 -27.58
CA VAL A 347 0.38 5.06 -27.21
C VAL A 347 0.96 5.21 -25.80
N PHE A 348 0.55 4.38 -24.86
CA PHE A 348 1.02 4.42 -23.48
C PHE A 348 2.50 4.06 -23.37
N THR A 349 2.93 3.07 -24.16
CA THR A 349 4.32 2.64 -24.28
C THR A 349 5.21 3.79 -24.71
N GLU A 350 4.85 4.49 -25.78
CA GLU A 350 5.65 5.59 -26.33
C GLU A 350 5.65 6.84 -25.43
N THR A 351 4.55 7.12 -24.73
CA THR A 351 4.37 8.39 -24.02
C THR A 351 4.86 8.34 -22.57
N TRP A 352 4.54 7.27 -21.82
CA TRP A 352 4.80 7.22 -20.36
C TRP A 352 5.67 6.03 -19.93
N TRP A 353 5.54 4.86 -20.57
CA TRP A 353 6.28 3.66 -20.12
C TRP A 353 7.77 3.74 -20.42
N LYS A 354 8.17 4.13 -21.64
CA LYS A 354 9.60 4.25 -22.01
C LYS A 354 10.36 5.27 -21.14
N SER A 355 9.66 6.28 -20.63
CA SER A 355 10.18 7.27 -19.69
C SER A 355 10.11 6.83 -18.22
N GLY A 356 9.61 5.63 -17.93
CA GLY A 356 9.51 5.08 -16.58
C GLY A 356 8.45 5.76 -15.71
N VAL A 357 7.43 6.38 -16.30
CA VAL A 357 6.35 7.06 -15.56
C VAL A 357 5.25 6.09 -15.12
N ILE A 358 5.04 5.01 -15.88
CA ILE A 358 4.08 3.94 -15.57
C ILE A 358 4.69 2.57 -15.84
N ALA A 359 4.13 1.54 -15.19
CA ALA A 359 4.27 0.16 -15.60
C ALA A 359 3.02 -0.30 -16.38
N LEU A 360 3.20 -1.22 -17.33
CA LEU A 360 2.13 -1.77 -18.15
C LEU A 360 2.14 -3.30 -18.02
N LEU A 361 0.99 -3.88 -17.69
CA LEU A 361 0.79 -5.32 -17.63
C LEU A 361 -0.35 -5.74 -18.55
N GLU A 362 -0.07 -6.64 -19.48
CA GLU A 362 -1.10 -7.28 -20.30
C GLU A 362 -1.55 -8.56 -19.59
N TYR A 363 -2.76 -8.56 -19.04
CA TYR A 363 -3.31 -9.74 -18.37
C TYR A 363 -3.87 -10.74 -19.38
N HIS A 364 -4.49 -10.23 -20.44
CA HIS A 364 -4.90 -10.96 -21.63
C HIS A 364 -5.13 -9.97 -22.77
N PRO A 365 -5.29 -10.41 -24.04
CA PRO A 365 -5.30 -9.51 -25.20
C PRO A 365 -6.34 -8.38 -25.19
N GLY A 366 -7.36 -8.45 -24.32
CA GLY A 366 -8.42 -7.44 -24.19
C GLY A 366 -8.42 -6.69 -22.86
N LEU A 367 -7.40 -6.87 -22.00
CA LEU A 367 -7.30 -6.23 -20.70
C LEU A 367 -5.86 -5.80 -20.43
N LEU A 368 -5.68 -4.48 -20.37
CA LEU A 368 -4.44 -3.83 -20.01
C LEU A 368 -4.54 -3.26 -18.60
N GLY A 369 -3.57 -3.56 -17.76
CA GLY A 369 -3.31 -2.88 -16.49
C GLY A 369 -2.26 -1.80 -16.66
N VAL A 370 -2.51 -0.65 -16.05
CA VAL A 370 -1.54 0.42 -15.85
C VAL A 370 -1.32 0.57 -14.35
N LEU A 371 -0.06 0.58 -13.96
CA LEU A 371 0.35 0.61 -12.57
C LEU A 371 1.41 1.70 -12.37
N PRO A 372 1.63 2.14 -11.13
CA PRO A 372 2.80 2.95 -10.78
C PRO A 372 4.09 2.26 -11.23
N PRO A 373 5.15 3.01 -11.58
CA PRO A 373 6.37 2.44 -12.14
C PRO A 373 7.14 1.55 -11.14
N THR A 374 6.85 1.70 -9.85
CA THR A 374 7.42 0.95 -8.73
C THR A 374 6.57 -0.26 -8.31
N ALA A 375 5.39 -0.45 -8.92
CA ALA A 375 4.54 -1.61 -8.66
C ALA A 375 5.08 -2.83 -9.39
N ASP A 376 5.81 -3.68 -8.66
CA ASP A 376 6.34 -4.95 -9.17
C ASP A 376 6.39 -5.98 -8.03
N ARG A 377 6.04 -7.24 -8.33
CA ARG A 377 5.99 -8.34 -7.35
C ARG A 377 7.33 -8.55 -6.65
N SER A 378 8.44 -8.39 -7.37
CA SER A 378 9.80 -8.53 -6.82
C SER A 378 10.19 -7.38 -5.90
N ILE A 379 9.72 -6.16 -6.17
CA ILE A 379 9.88 -5.02 -5.27
C ILE A 379 9.02 -5.21 -4.02
N GLY A 380 7.78 -5.68 -4.20
CA GLY A 380 6.87 -6.03 -3.10
C GLY A 380 7.48 -7.09 -2.17
N LEU A 381 8.08 -8.14 -2.75
CA LEU A 381 8.69 -9.21 -1.97
C LEU A 381 9.93 -8.74 -1.19
N GLN A 382 10.80 -7.91 -1.79
CA GLN A 382 11.95 -7.32 -1.08
C GLN A 382 11.53 -6.49 0.13
N ARG A 383 10.40 -5.78 0.04
CA ARG A 383 9.85 -5.00 1.15
C ARG A 383 9.33 -5.91 2.25
N ILE A 384 8.57 -6.94 1.90
CA ILE A 384 8.10 -7.95 2.86
C ILE A 384 9.27 -8.67 3.53
N GLU A 385 10.30 -9.04 2.79
CA GLU A 385 11.53 -9.64 3.34
C GLU A 385 12.20 -8.76 4.39
N THR A 386 12.24 -7.45 4.14
CA THR A 386 12.75 -6.47 5.11
C THR A 386 11.89 -6.47 6.38
N LEU A 387 10.56 -6.46 6.25
CA LEU A 387 9.63 -6.52 7.38
C LEU A 387 9.72 -7.83 8.17
N LEU A 388 10.06 -8.94 7.50
CA LEU A 388 10.22 -10.26 8.10
C LEU A 388 11.63 -10.50 8.66
N GLY A 389 12.59 -9.62 8.37
CA GLY A 389 14.00 -9.88 8.66
C GLY A 389 14.56 -11.08 7.88
N ALA A 390 13.94 -11.46 6.76
CA ALA A 390 14.34 -12.59 5.93
C ALA A 390 15.33 -12.14 4.85
N PRO A 391 16.59 -12.61 4.84
CA PRO A 391 17.54 -12.22 3.80
C PRO A 391 17.09 -12.76 2.44
N ARG A 392 17.06 -11.91 1.41
CA ARG A 392 16.69 -12.28 0.02
C ARG A 392 17.30 -13.59 -0.50
N ARG A 393 18.56 -13.89 -0.15
CA ARG A 393 19.27 -15.13 -0.56
C ARG A 393 18.67 -16.41 0.02
N SER A 394 17.89 -16.28 1.09
CA SER A 394 17.18 -17.35 1.79
C SER A 394 15.74 -17.54 1.27
N SER A 395 15.36 -16.82 0.23
CA SER A 395 14.01 -16.89 -0.33
C SER A 395 13.95 -17.84 -1.51
N VAL A 396 12.96 -18.73 -1.49
CA VAL A 396 12.59 -19.55 -2.64
C VAL A 396 11.32 -18.97 -3.24
N VAL A 397 11.33 -18.70 -4.54
CA VAL A 397 10.19 -18.10 -5.24
C VAL A 397 9.63 -19.07 -6.27
N LEU A 398 8.37 -19.43 -6.12
CA LEU A 398 7.64 -20.21 -7.11
C LEU A 398 7.04 -19.23 -8.12
N VAL A 399 7.24 -19.50 -9.41
CA VAL A 399 6.82 -18.61 -10.51
C VAL A 399 6.04 -19.40 -11.54
N SER A 400 4.94 -18.84 -12.04
CA SER A 400 4.03 -19.55 -12.95
C SER A 400 3.48 -18.70 -14.10
N SER A 401 3.74 -17.39 -14.11
CA SER A 401 3.24 -16.47 -15.13
C SER A 401 4.37 -15.60 -15.70
N PRO A 402 4.29 -15.16 -16.98
CA PRO A 402 5.21 -14.14 -17.51
C PRO A 402 5.26 -12.86 -16.68
N LEU A 403 4.21 -12.56 -15.90
CA LEU A 403 4.17 -11.46 -14.93
C LEU A 403 5.20 -11.61 -13.79
N ASP A 404 5.77 -12.80 -13.58
CA ASP A 404 6.78 -13.09 -12.56
C ASP A 404 8.22 -12.85 -13.06
N ALA A 405 8.40 -12.22 -14.23
CA ALA A 405 9.73 -12.02 -14.81
C ALA A 405 10.69 -11.27 -13.86
N GLY A 406 10.21 -10.23 -13.16
CA GLY A 406 11.01 -9.49 -12.18
C GLY A 406 11.46 -10.36 -11.00
N LEU A 407 10.63 -11.33 -10.58
CA LEU A 407 11.01 -12.29 -9.54
C LEU A 407 12.14 -13.21 -10.01
N ILE A 408 12.10 -13.66 -11.26
CA ILE A 408 13.16 -14.50 -11.84
C ILE A 408 14.49 -13.75 -11.94
N GLU A 409 14.45 -12.48 -12.33
CA GLU A 409 15.65 -11.66 -12.51
C GLU A 409 16.36 -11.38 -11.17
N ILE A 410 15.59 -11.15 -10.11
CA ILE A 410 16.14 -10.69 -8.83
C ILE A 410 16.50 -11.86 -7.88
N TYR A 411 15.79 -12.98 -7.96
CA TYR A 411 15.92 -14.07 -6.98
C TYR A 411 16.80 -15.22 -7.47
N GLY A 412 17.80 -15.56 -6.64
CA GLY A 412 18.73 -16.66 -6.92
C GLY A 412 18.15 -18.06 -6.76
N GLN A 413 16.95 -18.23 -6.18
CA GLN A 413 16.26 -19.52 -6.05
C GLN A 413 14.82 -19.42 -6.56
N THR A 414 14.60 -19.75 -7.83
CA THR A 414 13.32 -19.59 -8.53
C THR A 414 12.86 -20.90 -9.14
N TRP A 415 11.61 -21.28 -8.91
CA TRP A 415 11.02 -22.56 -9.29
C TRP A 415 9.85 -22.35 -10.25
N ALA A 416 10.06 -22.63 -11.53
CA ALA A 416 9.05 -22.46 -12.56
C ALA A 416 8.12 -23.67 -12.66
N PHE A 417 6.82 -23.42 -12.70
CA PHE A 417 5.76 -24.43 -12.84
C PHE A 417 4.54 -23.89 -13.59
N GLY A 418 3.56 -24.76 -13.87
CA GLY A 418 2.34 -24.37 -14.60
C GLY A 418 2.54 -24.21 -16.12
N PRO A 419 1.55 -23.62 -16.82
CA PRO A 419 1.51 -23.57 -18.29
C PRO A 419 2.71 -22.87 -18.93
N PHE A 420 3.37 -21.96 -18.21
CA PHE A 420 4.50 -21.17 -18.69
C PHE A 420 5.86 -21.71 -18.22
N ALA A 421 5.90 -22.86 -17.54
CA ALA A 421 7.14 -23.46 -17.02
C ALA A 421 8.22 -23.66 -18.08
N ASP A 422 7.83 -23.91 -19.33
CA ASP A 422 8.75 -24.14 -20.44
C ASP A 422 9.45 -22.87 -20.92
N VAL A 423 8.73 -21.74 -20.86
CA VAL A 423 9.22 -20.43 -21.25
C VAL A 423 10.06 -19.84 -20.11
N MET A 424 9.50 -19.84 -18.90
CA MET A 424 10.12 -19.26 -17.71
C MET A 424 11.25 -20.12 -17.14
N GLY A 425 11.13 -21.44 -17.23
CA GLY A 425 12.09 -22.39 -16.66
C GLY A 425 13.45 -22.42 -17.35
N ARG A 426 13.65 -21.67 -18.44
CA ARG A 426 14.99 -21.39 -18.99
C ARG A 426 15.80 -20.43 -18.13
N HIS A 427 15.10 -19.62 -17.34
CA HIS A 427 15.68 -18.59 -16.49
C HIS A 427 15.53 -18.93 -15.00
N ALA A 428 14.56 -19.77 -14.64
CA ALA A 428 14.39 -20.26 -13.28
C ALA A 428 15.46 -21.30 -12.90
N THR A 429 15.87 -21.34 -11.63
CA THR A 429 16.87 -22.31 -11.15
C THR A 429 16.35 -23.73 -11.09
N ARG A 430 15.03 -23.91 -11.04
CA ARG A 430 14.38 -25.21 -11.18
C ARG A 430 13.15 -25.10 -12.07
N ARG A 431 12.94 -26.12 -12.90
CA ARG A 431 11.76 -26.26 -13.74
C ARG A 431 11.03 -27.54 -13.36
N PHE A 432 9.71 -27.42 -13.21
CA PHE A 432 8.80 -28.54 -13.00
C PHE A 432 7.95 -28.74 -14.27
N PRO A 433 7.46 -29.97 -14.53
CA PRO A 433 6.45 -30.20 -15.56
C PRO A 433 5.24 -29.28 -15.36
N ALA A 434 4.63 -28.81 -16.45
CA ALA A 434 3.48 -27.90 -16.39
C ALA A 434 2.31 -28.43 -15.55
N GLU A 435 2.08 -29.75 -15.59
CA GLU A 435 1.01 -30.45 -14.86
C GLU A 435 1.39 -30.80 -13.41
N SER A 436 2.54 -30.33 -12.91
CA SER A 436 2.95 -30.63 -11.54
C SER A 436 2.05 -29.90 -10.56
N PRO A 437 1.34 -30.62 -9.67
CA PRO A 437 0.51 -29.96 -8.67
C PRO A 437 1.38 -29.25 -7.63
N LEU A 438 0.87 -28.18 -7.04
CA LEU A 438 1.64 -27.32 -6.14
C LEU A 438 2.13 -28.10 -4.92
N HIS A 439 1.30 -28.99 -4.35
CA HIS A 439 1.72 -29.84 -3.24
C HIS A 439 2.94 -30.72 -3.56
N GLY A 440 3.13 -31.12 -4.83
CA GLY A 440 4.32 -31.87 -5.26
C GLY A 440 5.59 -31.02 -5.13
N LEU A 441 5.50 -29.75 -5.52
CA LEU A 441 6.58 -28.77 -5.37
C LEU A 441 6.88 -28.50 -3.88
N LEU A 442 5.83 -28.33 -3.06
CA LEU A 442 6.00 -28.13 -1.63
C LEU A 442 6.66 -29.34 -0.95
N GLY A 443 6.40 -30.57 -1.43
CA GLY A 443 7.05 -31.78 -0.93
C GLY A 443 8.54 -31.78 -1.21
N ASP A 444 8.90 -31.35 -2.41
CA ASP A 444 10.30 -31.15 -2.81
C ASP A 444 11.01 -30.06 -2.00
N PHE A 445 10.28 -29.00 -1.61
CA PHE A 445 10.78 -27.96 -0.71
C PHE A 445 11.09 -28.52 0.68
N LEU A 446 10.13 -29.22 1.30
CA LEU A 446 10.31 -29.86 2.61
C LEU A 446 11.45 -30.88 2.61
N ALA A 447 11.52 -31.73 1.58
CA ALA A 447 12.57 -32.74 1.47
C ALA A 447 13.99 -32.13 1.38
N ARG A 448 14.13 -30.91 0.89
CA ARG A 448 15.41 -30.18 0.85
C ARG A 448 15.77 -29.60 2.21
N GLN A 449 14.79 -29.12 2.98
CA GLN A 449 15.03 -28.66 4.34
C GLN A 449 15.50 -29.79 5.25
N SER A 450 14.97 -31.02 5.09
CA SER A 450 15.39 -32.16 5.93
C SER A 450 16.77 -32.75 5.62
N ARG A 451 17.44 -32.33 4.53
CA ARG A 451 18.74 -32.88 4.09
C ARG A 451 19.95 -32.02 4.47
N ARG A 452 19.71 -30.81 4.97
CA ARG A 452 20.72 -29.91 5.51
C ARG A 452 20.75 -30.07 7.02
#